data_AF-A0A5J5GHB1-F1
#
_entry.id   AF-A0A5J5GHB1-F1
#
_cell.length_a   1.000
_cell.length_b   1.000
_cell.length_c   1.000
_cell.angle_alpha   90.00
_cell.angle_beta   90.00
_cell.angle_gamma   90.00
#
_symmetry.space_group_name_H-M   'P 1'
#
loop_
_entity.id
_entity.type
_entity.pdbx_description
1 polymer ?
#
loop_
_entity_poly.entity_id
_entity_poly.type
_entity_poly.pdbx_seq_one_letter_code
_entity_poly.pdbx_strand_id
1 'polypeptide(L)'
;MKSFNSLSELQKYIGTSQGQQTVMGDKEVRRSLNEAAQLLEKLLYEQLQAYYDSYTPTVYERTYGLLNSLRISPITQVGNELQINVYFDRSMATHPSIFDGEDGYVAKLLNDGWQWRKNPANIYRLSRYEGFHFIEKAIDEFNSRNRWGFKISKNDVAK
;
A
#
# COMPACT_ATOMS: atom_id res chain seq x y z
N MET A 1 20.03 13.05 26.67
CA MET A 1 18.65 12.56 26.45
C MET A 1 17.84 12.87 27.69
N LYS A 2 16.59 13.31 27.54
CA LYS A 2 15.70 13.58 28.69
C LYS A 2 15.35 12.23 29.34
N SER A 3 15.56 12.09 30.64
CA SER A 3 15.21 10.87 31.38
C SER A 3 13.81 11.00 31.99
N PHE A 4 13.10 9.88 32.06
CA PHE A 4 11.77 9.77 32.66
C PHE A 4 11.81 8.66 33.69
N ASN A 5 11.24 8.89 34.87
CA ASN A 5 11.24 7.92 35.96
C ASN A 5 10.02 7.01 35.92
N SER A 6 9.05 7.29 35.05
CA SER A 6 7.88 6.44 34.84
C SER A 6 7.30 6.57 33.43
N LEU A 7 6.51 5.57 33.04
CA LEU A 7 5.72 5.61 31.80
C LEU A 7 4.72 6.79 31.79
N SER A 8 4.17 7.15 32.94
CA SER A 8 3.23 8.27 33.06
C SER A 8 3.91 9.61 32.79
N GLU A 9 5.14 9.81 33.28
CA GLU A 9 5.93 11.00 32.99
C GLU A 9 6.29 11.11 31.50
N LEU A 10 6.67 9.98 30.89
CA LEU A 10 6.93 9.91 29.46
C LEU A 10 5.68 10.25 28.65
N GLN A 11 4.54 9.64 28.96
CA GLN A 11 3.26 9.91 28.29
C GLN A 11 2.85 11.38 28.42
N LYS A 12 2.98 11.96 29.63
CA LYS A 12 2.69 13.38 29.85
C LYS A 12 3.60 14.27 29.03
N TYR A 13 4.90 13.94 28.93
CA TYR A 13 5.83 14.71 28.12
C TYR A 13 5.54 14.59 26.62
N ILE A 14 5.31 13.38 26.11
CA ILE A 14 4.93 13.14 24.72
C ILE A 14 3.62 13.86 24.38
N GLY A 15 2.70 14.03 25.34
CA GLY A 15 1.48 14.82 25.18
C GLY A 15 1.71 16.33 24.96
N THR A 16 2.93 16.85 25.15
CA THR A 16 3.26 18.27 24.91
C THR A 16 3.79 18.50 23.50
N SER A 17 3.67 19.73 22.98
CA SER A 17 4.24 20.09 21.67
C SER A 17 5.75 19.85 21.58
N GLN A 18 6.48 20.07 22.68
CA GLN A 18 7.93 19.83 22.72
C GLN A 18 8.26 18.33 22.69
N GLY A 19 7.48 17.50 23.40
CA GLY A 19 7.62 16.04 23.35
C GLY A 19 7.32 15.50 21.96
N GLN A 20 6.24 15.96 21.33
CA GLN A 20 5.91 15.61 19.94
C GLN A 20 7.04 15.99 18.98
N GLN A 21 7.56 17.22 19.04
CA GLN A 21 8.69 17.63 18.20
C GLN A 21 9.94 16.77 18.41
N THR A 22 10.19 16.35 19.65
CA THR A 22 11.32 15.46 19.97
C THR A 22 11.14 14.10 19.30
N VAL A 23 9.96 13.49 19.40
CA VAL A 23 9.65 12.21 18.75
C VAL A 23 9.69 12.33 17.22
N MET A 24 9.15 13.41 16.65
CA MET A 24 9.11 13.62 15.19
C MET A 24 10.49 13.90 14.56
N GLY A 25 11.39 14.52 15.34
CA GLY A 25 12.78 14.74 14.97
C GLY A 25 13.70 13.55 15.26
N ASP A 26 13.20 12.53 15.97
CA ASP A 26 14.01 11.40 16.39
C ASP A 26 14.39 10.51 15.20
N LYS A 27 15.69 10.21 15.10
CA LYS A 27 16.25 9.42 14.00
C LYS A 27 15.76 7.97 14.04
N GLU A 28 15.58 7.40 15.22
CA GLU A 28 15.14 6.02 15.40
C GLU A 28 13.66 5.84 15.06
N VAL A 29 12.83 6.83 15.38
CA VAL A 29 11.41 6.87 14.96
C VAL A 29 11.33 6.90 13.44
N ARG A 30 12.08 7.80 12.79
CA ARG A 30 12.11 7.91 11.32
C ARG A 30 12.71 6.67 10.65
N ARG A 31 13.74 6.06 11.24
CA ARG A 31 14.31 4.79 10.77
C ARG A 31 13.27 3.68 10.84
N SER A 32 12.61 3.54 11.98
CA SER A 32 11.55 2.54 12.19
C SER A 32 10.41 2.72 11.19
N LEU A 33 9.99 3.96 10.93
CA LEU A 33 8.93 4.26 9.97
C LEU A 33 9.32 3.86 8.53
N ASN A 34 10.58 4.08 8.14
CA ASN A 34 11.10 3.61 6.86
C ASN A 34 11.16 2.08 6.78
N GLU A 35 11.64 1.40 7.83
CA GLU A 35 11.67 -0.07 7.87
C GLU A 35 10.28 -0.66 7.75
N ALA A 36 9.28 -0.04 8.39
CA ALA A 36 7.89 -0.45 8.28
C ALA A 36 7.35 -0.26 6.85
N ALA A 37 7.64 0.87 6.20
CA ALA A 37 7.26 1.11 4.81
C ALA A 37 7.91 0.12 3.84
N GLN A 38 9.21 -0.18 4.03
CA GLN A 38 9.94 -1.18 3.23
C GLN A 38 9.38 -2.59 3.41
N LEU A 39 8.98 -2.95 4.64
CA LEU A 39 8.30 -4.22 4.88
C LEU A 39 6.97 -4.28 4.11
N LEU A 40 6.14 -3.25 4.21
CA LEU A 40 4.86 -3.21 3.50
C LEU A 40 5.05 -3.24 1.97
N GLU A 41 6.01 -2.49 1.44
CA GLU A 41 6.40 -2.52 0.03
C GLU A 41 6.77 -3.93 -0.41
N LYS A 42 7.67 -4.59 0.33
CA LYS A 42 8.08 -5.96 0.06
C LYS A 42 6.88 -6.92 0.04
N LEU A 43 5.99 -6.83 1.02
CA LEU A 43 4.81 -7.70 1.09
C LEU A 43 3.84 -7.46 -0.07
N LEU A 44 3.62 -6.20 -0.46
CA LEU A 44 2.83 -5.87 -1.66
C LEU A 44 3.46 -6.45 -2.92
N TYR A 45 4.78 -6.35 -3.06
CA TYR A 45 5.51 -6.94 -4.18
C TYR A 45 5.35 -8.46 -4.22
N GLU A 46 5.54 -9.16 -3.09
CA GLU A 46 5.41 -10.61 -2.99
C GLU A 46 3.99 -11.08 -3.36
N GLN A 47 2.96 -10.39 -2.88
CA GLN A 47 1.57 -10.71 -3.21
C GLN A 47 1.25 -10.45 -4.69
N LEU A 48 1.80 -9.37 -5.29
CA LEU A 48 1.66 -9.12 -6.72
C LEU A 48 2.40 -10.17 -7.57
N GLN A 49 3.60 -10.57 -7.15
CA GLN A 49 4.35 -11.63 -7.82
C GLN A 49 3.57 -12.95 -7.80
N ALA A 50 3.01 -13.32 -6.64
CA ALA A 50 2.15 -14.51 -6.52
C ALA A 50 0.93 -14.44 -7.45
N TYR A 51 0.33 -13.26 -7.65
CA TYR A 51 -0.72 -13.09 -8.65
C TYR A 51 -0.22 -13.36 -10.08
N TYR A 52 0.93 -12.80 -10.45
CA TYR A 52 1.52 -13.00 -11.78
C TYR A 52 1.90 -14.45 -12.04
N ASP A 53 2.39 -15.16 -11.02
CA ASP A 53 2.75 -16.58 -11.11
C ASP A 53 1.51 -17.49 -11.18
N SER A 54 0.38 -17.07 -10.58
CA SER A 54 -0.86 -17.87 -10.52
C SER A 54 -1.56 -18.06 -11.87
N TYR A 55 -1.23 -17.28 -12.88
CA TYR A 55 -1.95 -17.23 -14.15
C TYR A 55 -1.12 -16.49 -15.19
N THR A 56 -1.15 -16.91 -16.45
CA THR A 56 -0.60 -16.14 -17.56
C THR A 56 -1.70 -15.90 -18.60
N PRO A 57 -2.00 -14.64 -18.97
CA PRO A 57 -2.99 -14.34 -20.01
C PRO A 57 -2.54 -14.86 -21.37
N THR A 58 -3.49 -15.36 -22.16
CA THR A 58 -3.24 -15.85 -23.53
C THR A 58 -3.58 -14.84 -24.62
N VAL A 59 -4.30 -13.77 -24.27
CA VAL A 59 -4.81 -12.77 -25.24
C VAL A 59 -4.05 -11.45 -25.22
N TYR A 60 -3.10 -11.28 -24.30
CA TYR A 60 -2.21 -10.12 -24.23
C TYR A 60 -0.93 -10.46 -23.47
N GLU A 61 0.12 -9.67 -23.71
CA GLU A 61 1.39 -9.75 -22.98
C GLU A 61 1.40 -8.80 -21.78
N ARG A 62 1.96 -9.26 -20.66
CA ARG A 62 2.09 -8.43 -19.46
C ARG A 62 3.32 -7.55 -19.54
N THR A 63 3.14 -6.27 -19.24
CA THR A 63 4.26 -5.31 -19.14
C THR A 63 4.86 -5.22 -17.74
N TYR A 64 4.22 -5.83 -16.73
CA TYR A 64 4.56 -5.68 -15.30
C TYR A 64 4.57 -4.24 -14.80
N GLY A 65 3.86 -3.33 -15.50
CA GLY A 65 3.78 -1.90 -15.15
C GLY A 65 3.36 -1.65 -13.70
N LEU A 66 2.32 -2.35 -13.24
CA LEU A 66 1.87 -2.28 -11.85
C LEU A 66 2.96 -2.71 -10.85
N LEU A 67 3.66 -3.83 -11.10
CA LEU A 67 4.72 -4.32 -10.21
C LEU A 67 5.83 -3.27 -10.10
N ASN A 68 6.22 -2.70 -11.24
CA ASN A 68 7.25 -1.68 -11.36
C ASN A 68 6.79 -0.27 -10.93
N SER A 69 5.51 -0.10 -10.57
CA SER A 69 4.94 1.18 -10.13
C SER A 69 4.98 1.38 -8.62
N LEU A 70 5.35 0.37 -7.84
CA LEU A 70 5.36 0.45 -6.39
C LEU A 70 6.43 1.44 -5.90
N ARG A 71 6.06 2.35 -5.00
CA ARG A 71 6.90 3.43 -4.49
C ARG A 71 6.69 3.63 -3.00
N ILE A 72 7.72 4.15 -2.36
CA ILE A 72 7.67 4.71 -0.99
C ILE A 72 7.86 6.23 -1.10
N SER A 73 6.98 7.00 -0.46
CA SER A 73 7.13 8.46 -0.38
C SER A 73 8.20 8.84 0.64
N PRO A 74 8.75 10.07 0.57
CA PRO A 74 9.44 10.65 1.71
C PRO A 74 8.54 10.69 2.95
N ILE A 75 9.14 10.68 4.14
CA ILE A 75 8.41 10.91 5.40
C ILE A 75 7.93 12.36 5.42
N THR A 76 6.63 12.54 5.60
CA THR A 76 6.00 13.85 5.78
C THR A 76 5.47 13.98 7.20
N GLN A 77 5.27 15.23 7.63
CA GLN A 77 4.59 15.53 8.88
C GLN A 77 3.21 16.10 8.55
N VAL A 78 2.16 15.51 9.12
CA VAL A 78 0.78 15.97 8.99
C VAL A 78 0.25 16.24 10.39
N GLY A 79 0.17 17.52 10.75
CA GLY A 79 -0.14 17.93 12.12
C GLY A 79 0.92 17.41 13.10
N ASN A 80 0.50 16.51 14.01
CA ASN A 80 1.35 15.89 15.03
C ASN A 80 1.74 14.45 14.68
N GLU A 81 1.56 14.02 13.43
CA GLU A 81 1.87 12.67 12.98
C GLU A 81 2.97 12.69 11.92
N LEU A 82 3.85 11.67 11.96
CA LEU A 82 4.70 11.33 10.83
C LEU A 82 3.96 10.33 9.94
N GLN A 83 3.98 10.58 8.64
CA GLN A 83 3.37 9.71 7.64
C GLN A 83 4.40 9.30 6.59
N ILE A 84 4.25 8.09 6.09
CA ILE A 84 4.98 7.55 4.94
C ILE A 84 3.98 6.75 4.12
N ASN A 85 3.98 6.97 2.81
CA ASN A 85 3.05 6.31 1.92
C ASN A 85 3.76 5.22 1.12
N VAL A 86 3.17 4.04 1.08
CA VAL A 86 3.50 3.01 0.10
C VAL A 86 2.38 3.02 -0.94
N TYR A 87 2.70 3.30 -2.20
CA TYR A 87 1.70 3.57 -3.23
C TYR A 87 2.13 3.07 -4.60
N PHE A 88 1.17 3.00 -5.53
CA PHE A 88 1.42 2.69 -6.94
C PHE A 88 1.43 3.97 -7.76
N ASP A 89 2.53 4.23 -8.47
CA ASP A 89 2.65 5.32 -9.43
C ASP A 89 1.55 5.19 -10.50
N ARG A 90 0.63 6.16 -10.50
CA ARG A 90 -0.56 6.11 -11.36
C ARG A 90 -0.21 6.15 -12.84
N SER A 91 0.90 6.77 -13.24
CA SER A 91 1.32 6.82 -14.65
C SER A 91 1.76 5.46 -15.17
N MET A 92 2.22 4.58 -14.29
CA MET A 92 2.67 3.22 -14.62
C MET A 92 1.62 2.14 -14.33
N ALA A 93 0.74 2.40 -13.36
CA ALA A 93 -0.32 1.49 -12.94
C ALA A 93 -1.64 1.69 -13.70
N THR A 94 -1.71 2.68 -14.59
CA THR A 94 -2.88 2.95 -15.45
C THR A 94 -2.58 2.46 -16.85
N HIS A 95 -3.49 1.66 -17.41
CA HIS A 95 -3.30 1.03 -18.71
C HIS A 95 -4.47 1.32 -19.65
N PRO A 96 -4.20 1.46 -20.96
CA PRO A 96 -5.25 1.59 -21.96
C PRO A 96 -6.25 0.44 -21.89
N SER A 97 -7.52 0.77 -22.06
CA SER A 97 -8.55 -0.25 -22.23
C SER A 97 -8.31 -1.02 -23.53
N ILE A 98 -8.35 -2.34 -23.46
CA ILE A 98 -8.31 -3.21 -24.64
C ILE A 98 -9.64 -3.25 -25.42
N PHE A 99 -10.65 -2.48 -24.98
CA PHE A 99 -11.98 -2.39 -25.59
C PHE A 99 -12.38 -0.94 -25.92
N ASP A 100 -11.41 -0.09 -26.25
CA ASP A 100 -11.63 1.32 -26.63
C ASP A 100 -12.44 2.13 -25.59
N GLY A 101 -12.30 1.78 -24.32
CA GLY A 101 -12.89 2.47 -23.17
C GLY A 101 -11.89 3.33 -22.40
N GLU A 102 -12.30 3.86 -21.25
CA GLU A 102 -11.40 4.60 -20.34
C GLU A 102 -10.28 3.70 -19.80
N ASP A 103 -9.12 4.31 -19.60
CA ASP A 103 -7.96 3.64 -19.03
C ASP A 103 -8.26 3.07 -17.65
N GLY A 104 -7.76 1.86 -17.40
CA GLY A 104 -7.98 1.13 -16.16
C GLY A 104 -6.84 1.35 -15.17
N TYR A 105 -7.16 1.75 -13.94
CA TYR A 105 -6.20 1.70 -12.83
C TYR A 105 -6.05 0.25 -12.33
N VAL A 106 -4.97 -0.39 -12.75
CA VAL A 106 -4.78 -1.85 -12.64
C VAL A 106 -4.65 -2.31 -11.19
N ALA A 107 -4.09 -1.50 -10.29
CA ALA A 107 -4.03 -1.84 -8.86
C ALA A 107 -5.44 -2.12 -8.31
N LYS A 108 -6.42 -1.25 -8.64
CA LYS A 108 -7.81 -1.41 -8.21
C LYS A 108 -8.48 -2.60 -8.88
N LEU A 109 -8.34 -2.73 -10.21
CA LEU A 109 -8.94 -3.83 -10.96
C LEU A 109 -8.47 -5.19 -10.46
N LEU A 110 -7.16 -5.35 -10.23
CA LEU A 110 -6.61 -6.59 -9.72
C LEU A 110 -6.94 -6.83 -8.25
N ASN A 111 -7.06 -5.79 -7.43
CA ASN A 111 -7.38 -5.96 -6.02
C ASN A 111 -8.85 -6.28 -5.78
N ASP A 112 -9.74 -5.44 -6.34
CA ASP A 112 -11.18 -5.43 -6.03
C ASP A 112 -11.99 -6.27 -7.04
N GLY A 113 -11.40 -6.60 -8.19
CA GLY A 113 -12.07 -7.30 -9.26
C GLY A 113 -12.86 -6.40 -10.21
N TRP A 114 -13.46 -7.02 -11.21
CA TRP A 114 -14.34 -6.38 -12.18
C TRP A 114 -15.36 -7.36 -12.74
N GLN A 115 -16.46 -6.84 -13.26
CA GLN A 115 -17.42 -7.61 -14.04
C GLN A 115 -18.03 -6.74 -15.11
N TRP A 116 -18.01 -7.21 -16.36
CA TRP A 116 -18.68 -6.52 -17.45
C TRP A 116 -20.18 -6.77 -17.38
N ARG A 117 -20.95 -5.69 -17.38
CA ARG A 117 -22.41 -5.73 -17.17
C ARG A 117 -23.20 -6.49 -18.24
N LYS A 118 -22.67 -6.65 -19.46
CA LYS A 118 -23.40 -7.19 -20.62
C LYS A 118 -22.60 -8.20 -21.46
N ASN A 119 -21.72 -9.01 -20.86
CA ASN A 119 -20.99 -10.02 -21.63
C ASN A 119 -21.73 -11.38 -21.64
N PRO A 120 -22.18 -11.89 -22.80
CA PRO A 120 -22.85 -13.19 -22.89
C PRO A 120 -21.90 -14.39 -22.67
N ALA A 121 -20.59 -14.23 -22.88
CA ALA A 121 -19.63 -15.33 -22.85
C ALA A 121 -19.07 -15.63 -21.45
N ASN A 122 -19.22 -14.71 -20.49
CA ASN A 122 -18.79 -14.87 -19.10
C ASN A 122 -17.40 -15.54 -18.98
N ILE A 123 -16.41 -14.96 -19.63
CA ILE A 123 -15.04 -15.48 -19.69
C ILE A 123 -14.28 -15.01 -18.44
N TYR A 124 -13.74 -15.94 -17.66
CA TYR A 124 -12.96 -15.66 -16.45
C TYR A 124 -11.65 -14.95 -16.79
N ARG A 125 -11.23 -13.97 -15.98
CA ARG A 125 -10.04 -13.10 -16.15
C ARG A 125 -10.01 -12.24 -17.41
N LEU A 126 -11.05 -12.31 -18.23
CA LEU A 126 -11.32 -11.38 -19.31
C LEU A 126 -12.52 -10.49 -18.95
N SER A 127 -13.71 -11.09 -18.83
CA SER A 127 -14.96 -10.38 -18.60
C SER A 127 -15.40 -10.28 -17.13
N ARG A 128 -14.84 -11.12 -16.26
CA ARG A 128 -15.04 -11.06 -14.82
C ARG A 128 -13.79 -11.50 -14.07
N TYR A 129 -13.61 -10.94 -12.89
CA TYR A 129 -12.62 -11.37 -11.91
C TYR A 129 -13.07 -10.89 -10.53
N GLU A 130 -12.99 -11.76 -9.52
CA GLU A 130 -13.39 -11.49 -8.13
C GLU A 130 -12.42 -10.55 -7.40
N GLY A 131 -11.21 -10.36 -7.93
CA GLY A 131 -10.15 -9.64 -7.24
C GLY A 131 -9.19 -10.59 -6.52
N PHE A 132 -7.91 -10.22 -6.48
CA PHE A 132 -6.88 -10.99 -5.80
C PHE A 132 -6.71 -10.60 -4.34
N HIS A 133 -7.21 -9.41 -3.96
CA HIS A 133 -7.08 -8.83 -2.62
C HIS A 133 -5.62 -8.81 -2.10
N PHE A 134 -4.65 -8.47 -2.97
CA PHE A 134 -3.23 -8.43 -2.57
C PHE A 134 -2.95 -7.34 -1.53
N ILE A 135 -3.71 -6.23 -1.55
CA ILE A 135 -3.52 -5.13 -0.59
C ILE A 135 -3.90 -5.61 0.81
N GLU A 136 -5.07 -6.24 0.95
CA GLU A 136 -5.55 -6.78 2.22
C GLU A 136 -4.60 -7.85 2.75
N LYS A 137 -4.19 -8.81 1.90
CA LYS A 137 -3.22 -9.84 2.27
C LYS A 137 -1.89 -9.27 2.77
N ALA A 138 -1.35 -8.26 2.07
CA ALA A 138 -0.09 -7.62 2.46
C ALA A 138 -0.23 -6.84 3.79
N ILE A 139 -1.38 -6.18 4.02
CA ILE A 139 -1.67 -5.48 5.27
C ILE A 139 -1.83 -6.47 6.44
N ASP A 140 -2.55 -7.57 6.23
CA ASP A 140 -2.74 -8.61 7.25
C ASP A 140 -1.39 -9.23 7.65
N GLU A 141 -0.55 -9.53 6.65
CA GLU A 141 0.78 -10.06 6.88
C GLU A 141 1.69 -9.04 7.56
N PHE A 142 1.64 -7.77 7.17
CA PHE A 142 2.36 -6.69 7.85
C PHE A 142 1.94 -6.61 9.32
N ASN A 143 0.64 -6.61 9.60
CA ASN A 143 0.11 -6.51 10.96
C ASN A 143 0.56 -7.68 11.83
N SER A 144 0.66 -8.89 11.28
CA SER A 144 1.20 -10.06 11.99
C SER A 144 2.68 -9.93 12.37
N ARG A 145 3.44 -9.11 11.65
CA ARG A 145 4.88 -8.86 11.83
C ARG A 145 5.18 -7.49 12.43
N ASN A 146 4.15 -6.69 12.73
CA ASN A 146 4.29 -5.30 13.13
C ASN A 146 4.83 -5.18 14.57
N ARG A 147 6.14 -5.05 14.67
CA ARG A 147 6.86 -4.86 15.94
C ARG A 147 6.94 -3.40 16.40
N TRP A 148 6.61 -2.44 15.54
CA TRP A 148 6.80 -1.01 15.80
C TRP A 148 5.55 -0.33 16.36
N GLY A 149 4.38 -0.97 16.26
CA GLY A 149 3.11 -0.41 16.72
C GLY A 149 2.56 0.69 15.82
N PHE A 150 3.11 0.87 14.61
CA PHE A 150 2.55 1.79 13.61
C PHE A 150 1.21 1.28 13.11
N LYS A 151 0.32 2.20 12.75
CA LYS A 151 -0.99 1.86 12.18
C LYS A 151 -0.96 2.11 10.68
N ILE A 152 -1.56 1.19 9.92
CA ILE A 152 -1.79 1.39 8.49
C ILE A 152 -3.20 1.94 8.31
N SER A 153 -3.32 3.01 7.53
CA SER A 153 -4.57 3.52 6.97
C SER A 153 -4.56 3.29 5.46
N LYS A 154 -5.53 2.53 4.94
CA LYS A 154 -5.75 2.38 3.50
C LYS A 154 -6.52 3.60 3.00
N ASN A 155 -5.93 4.37 2.09
CA ASN A 155 -6.65 5.41 1.37
C ASN A 155 -7.29 4.80 0.14
N ASP A 156 -8.62 4.88 0.04
CA ASP A 156 -9.32 4.48 -1.17
C ASP A 156 -9.01 5.48 -2.29
N VAL A 157 -8.41 4.99 -3.37
CA VAL A 157 -8.26 5.78 -4.59
C VAL A 157 -9.66 5.88 -5.20
N ALA A 158 -10.26 7.06 -5.10
CA ALA A 158 -11.56 7.37 -5.70
C ALA A 158 -11.53 7.11 -7.22
N LYS A 159 -12.71 6.76 -7.76
CA LYS A 159 -12.94 6.48 -9.19
C LYS A 159 -12.42 7.62 -10.08
#